data_AF-A0A9X1VBZ9-F1
#
_entry.id   AF-A0A9X1VBZ9-F1
#
_cell.length_a   1.000
_cell.length_b   1.000
_cell.length_c   1.000
_cell.angle_alpha   90.00
_cell.angle_beta   90.00
_cell.angle_gamma   90.00
#
_symmetry.space_group_name_H-M   'P 1'
#
loop_
_entity.id
_entity.type
_entity.pdbx_description
1 polymer ?
#
loop_
_entity_poly.entity_id
_entity_poly.type
_entity_poly.pdbx_seq_one_letter_code
_entity_poly.pdbx_strand_id
1 'polypeptide(L)'
;MPYYLLKYLSPLTVEQFYSSLLLTIGIIGICVIFISLLLFFLKKNKQFSGLSRTSQNFQNNNKSTSVPVGRWILWYGLASFWLVDAILQIQPPMSSSMFVDMVVAPVLQGEPTWYLRTLGQGIQLWTNHQIASAVFAAVIQLAIAVFLFLGKDRRIGKIGLWISIAWSLVVWTLGEGMGGILSGSPTFITGSPGSVILYIVAAVLLLLPISRWEDGGIHRRIGKWISLFWVMTVVWQVLPSDGFWTWQGLSSGIFENTFETPQPPFILMPIQIFSHLVEQHPILWNGFFVLMMLMLAVGYLFTTCKRCTWMLTVFWLFFTWWVGQDFGVVGGVGTDPNISPMVALVIYSAWYVERPITDYNQLHLFLRMTKRVRTYKMWIRQHPRVIYGTFTLFSVLLLFTSYTVAPAIASNGITIKSIQAYQKSRQSFSTKNLTERFMRINTKNHRVYFQLTATTTPLGDVDFDGFANGYLQVVVPVGWNVDVTFKNNQSLVINSAMIVPLHEIQGGAFTPAFKNAYTPHPTIGIGTNEVSTFQFMANRAGLYAIVSAVPDGQTDSGLWARFDVSTRTKIPYIVAK
;
A
#
# COMPACT_ATOMS: atom_id res chain seq x y z
N MET A 1 2.48 -0.19 -11.21
CA MET A 1 1.07 -0.57 -11.43
C MET A 1 0.79 -0.82 -12.92
N PRO A 2 0.17 -1.97 -13.27
CA PRO A 2 -0.34 -2.22 -14.62
C PRO A 2 -1.48 -1.28 -15.03
N TYR A 3 -1.45 -0.75 -16.25
CA TYR A 3 -2.46 0.21 -16.76
C TYR A 3 -3.89 -0.36 -16.80
N TYR A 4 -4.03 -1.69 -16.86
CA TYR A 4 -5.36 -2.32 -16.90
C TYR A 4 -6.12 -2.13 -15.58
N LEU A 5 -5.44 -2.07 -14.42
CA LEU A 5 -6.06 -1.86 -13.10
C LEU A 5 -6.71 -0.48 -12.96
N LEU A 6 -6.31 0.51 -13.78
CA LEU A 6 -6.96 1.83 -13.76
C LEU A 6 -8.40 1.81 -14.32
N LYS A 7 -8.78 0.78 -15.09
CA LYS A 7 -10.15 0.65 -15.64
C LYS A 7 -11.19 0.23 -14.61
N TYR A 8 -10.70 -0.23 -13.48
CA TYR A 8 -11.41 -0.91 -12.41
C TYR A 8 -11.67 0.07 -11.25
N LEU A 9 -10.73 0.99 -11.04
CA LEU A 9 -10.87 2.09 -10.11
C LEU A 9 -11.80 3.21 -10.59
N SER A 10 -12.52 3.79 -9.64
CA SER A 10 -13.28 5.01 -9.86
C SER A 10 -12.38 6.21 -10.20
N PRO A 11 -12.63 6.93 -11.30
CA PRO A 11 -11.91 8.17 -11.60
C PRO A 11 -12.03 9.21 -10.47
N LEU A 12 -13.16 9.23 -9.76
CA LEU A 12 -13.41 10.15 -8.65
C LEU A 12 -12.53 9.82 -7.44
N THR A 13 -12.44 8.55 -7.04
CA THR A 13 -11.58 8.11 -5.93
C THR A 13 -10.12 8.40 -6.24
N VAL A 14 -9.69 8.15 -7.48
CA VAL A 14 -8.32 8.43 -7.94
C VAL A 14 -8.03 9.93 -7.90
N GLU A 15 -8.96 10.77 -8.38
CA GLU A 15 -8.84 12.23 -8.35
C GLU A 15 -8.79 12.76 -6.91
N GLN A 16 -9.69 12.31 -6.04
CA GLN A 16 -9.71 12.68 -4.63
C GLN A 16 -8.43 12.27 -3.91
N PHE A 17 -7.95 11.04 -4.13
CA PHE A 17 -6.71 10.55 -3.55
C PHE A 17 -5.51 11.41 -3.94
N TYR A 18 -5.29 11.67 -5.23
CA TYR A 18 -4.16 12.49 -5.67
C TYR A 18 -4.30 13.96 -5.27
N SER A 19 -5.51 14.51 -5.29
CA SER A 19 -5.76 15.88 -4.83
C SER A 19 -5.46 16.03 -3.35
N SER A 20 -5.95 15.11 -2.51
CA SER A 20 -5.67 15.10 -1.08
C SER A 20 -4.19 14.86 -0.77
N LEU A 21 -3.52 13.98 -1.51
CA LEU A 21 -2.09 13.73 -1.38
C LEU A 21 -1.28 15.00 -1.69
N LEU A 22 -1.56 15.65 -2.84
CA LEU A 22 -0.88 16.87 -3.26
C LEU A 22 -1.13 18.03 -2.31
N LEU A 23 -2.37 18.20 -1.85
CA LEU A 23 -2.74 19.20 -0.84
C LEU A 23 -1.94 18.98 0.45
N THR A 24 -1.92 17.74 0.96
CA THR A 24 -1.26 17.39 2.21
C THR A 24 0.25 17.62 2.13
N ILE A 25 0.90 17.13 1.06
CA ILE A 25 2.33 17.36 0.82
C ILE A 25 2.61 18.86 0.64
N GLY A 26 1.74 19.59 -0.04
CA GLY A 26 1.83 21.04 -0.24
C GLY A 26 1.78 21.81 1.08
N ILE A 27 0.81 21.51 1.95
CA ILE A 27 0.67 22.11 3.28
C ILE A 27 1.92 21.83 4.13
N ILE A 28 2.36 20.57 4.18
CA ILE A 28 3.58 20.19 4.90
C ILE A 28 4.79 20.96 4.37
N GLY A 29 4.93 21.05 3.04
CA GLY A 29 6.00 21.81 2.39
C GLY A 29 6.00 23.29 2.80
N ILE A 30 4.83 23.93 2.80
CA ILE A 30 4.65 25.32 3.25
C ILE A 30 5.03 25.47 4.72
N CYS A 31 4.57 24.58 5.60
CA CYS A 31 4.92 24.59 7.02
C CYS A 31 6.44 24.47 7.23
N VAL A 32 7.10 23.56 6.50
CA VAL A 32 8.56 23.40 6.55
C VAL A 32 9.28 24.67 6.10
N ILE A 33 8.82 25.32 5.02
CA ILE A 33 9.38 26.59 4.55
C ILE A 33 9.18 27.68 5.61
N PHE A 34 7.98 27.82 6.15
CA PHE A 34 7.66 28.82 7.18
C PHE A 34 8.52 28.63 8.44
N ILE A 35 8.62 27.40 8.96
CA ILE A 35 9.47 27.07 10.12
C ILE A 35 10.94 27.35 9.79
N SER A 36 11.40 27.00 8.59
CA SER A 36 12.79 27.27 8.17
C SER A 36 13.09 28.76 8.10
N LEU A 37 12.16 29.56 7.57
CA LEU A 37 12.26 31.02 7.53
C LEU A 37 12.23 31.60 8.95
N LEU A 38 11.31 31.15 9.80
CA LEU A 38 11.22 31.57 11.20
C LEU A 38 12.53 31.28 11.93
N LEU A 39 13.07 30.06 11.82
CA LEU A 39 14.36 29.69 12.41
C LEU A 39 15.52 30.52 11.85
N PHE A 40 15.50 30.83 10.55
CA PHE A 40 16.48 31.72 9.92
C PHE A 40 16.41 33.13 10.51
N PHE A 41 15.22 33.72 10.64
CA PHE A 41 15.04 35.06 11.23
C PHE A 41 15.40 35.08 12.72
N LEU A 42 15.02 34.06 13.49
CA LEU A 42 15.42 33.92 14.90
C LEU A 42 16.94 33.79 15.05
N LYS A 43 17.60 33.07 14.13
CA LYS A 43 19.06 32.93 14.13
C LYS A 43 19.76 34.22 13.70
N LYS A 44 19.20 34.95 12.72
CA LYS A 44 19.68 36.27 12.30
C LYS A 44 19.55 37.32 13.42
N ASN A 45 18.45 37.28 14.19
CA ASN A 45 18.27 38.14 15.36
C ASN A 45 19.25 37.81 16.50
N LYS A 46 19.56 36.52 16.73
CA LYS A 46 20.63 36.14 17.68
C LYS A 46 22.03 36.55 17.22
N GLN A 47 22.25 36.74 15.92
CA GLN A 47 23.53 37.18 15.35
C GLN A 47 23.73 38.70 15.47
N PHE A 48 22.66 39.47 15.71
CA PHE A 48 22.71 40.91 15.98
C PHE A 48 22.93 41.27 17.46
N SER A 49 22.89 40.28 18.37
CA SER A 49 23.13 40.46 19.82
C SER A 49 24.41 39.78 20.31
N GLY A 50 25.38 39.52 19.42
CA GLY A 50 26.59 38.75 19.76
C GLY A 50 27.72 38.93 18.76
N LEU A 51 28.14 40.18 18.51
CA LEU A 51 29.50 40.44 18.07
C LEU A 51 30.44 40.10 19.23
N SER A 52 31.49 39.35 18.94
CA SER A 52 32.56 38.85 19.84
C SER A 52 32.26 37.57 20.64
N ARG A 53 32.55 36.41 20.02
CA ARG A 53 33.35 35.36 20.68
C ARG A 53 33.76 34.23 19.71
N THR A 54 35.08 34.01 19.69
CA THR A 54 35.75 32.73 19.39
C THR A 54 36.09 32.43 17.92
N SER A 55 37.02 33.21 17.38
CA SER A 55 38.02 32.75 16.41
C SER A 55 39.23 32.20 17.17
N GLN A 56 39.11 31.00 17.76
CA GLN A 56 40.23 30.24 18.32
C GLN A 56 39.70 28.85 18.69
N ASN A 57 39.70 27.93 17.72
CA ASN A 57 39.70 26.46 17.90
C ASN A 57 39.72 25.73 16.54
N PHE A 58 40.45 26.26 15.57
CA PHE A 58 40.77 25.56 14.32
C PHE A 58 42.14 24.89 14.44
N GLN A 59 42.33 23.98 15.41
CA GLN A 59 43.52 23.12 15.36
C GLN A 59 43.52 21.80 16.13
N ASN A 60 42.40 21.28 16.63
CA ASN A 60 42.42 19.94 17.23
C ASN A 60 41.30 19.02 16.71
N ASN A 61 41.73 17.83 16.31
CA ASN A 61 40.97 16.64 15.88
C ASN A 61 40.62 16.51 14.40
N ASN A 62 41.64 16.47 13.53
CA ASN A 62 41.59 15.70 12.28
C ASN A 62 41.82 14.19 12.53
N LYS A 63 41.11 13.59 13.50
CA LYS A 63 40.77 12.17 13.39
C LYS A 63 39.46 12.13 12.63
N SER A 64 39.57 12.07 11.29
CA SER A 64 38.45 11.69 10.45
C SER A 64 38.02 10.29 10.89
N THR A 65 36.99 10.20 11.75
CA THR A 65 36.36 8.92 12.10
C THR A 65 35.76 8.39 10.82
N SER A 66 36.48 7.47 10.16
CA SER A 66 36.03 6.82 8.94
C SER A 66 34.77 6.04 9.28
N VAL A 67 33.62 6.53 8.83
CA VAL A 67 32.33 5.87 9.06
C VAL A 67 32.40 4.44 8.48
N PRO A 68 32.11 3.39 9.26
CA PRO A 68 32.11 2.02 8.74
C PRO A 68 31.15 1.88 7.55
N VAL A 69 31.63 1.30 6.46
CA VAL A 69 30.89 1.19 5.19
C VAL A 69 29.56 0.45 5.40
N GLY A 70 29.57 -0.61 6.21
CA GLY A 70 28.37 -1.37 6.58
C GLY A 70 27.25 -0.51 7.17
N ARG A 71 27.59 0.38 8.12
CA ARG A 71 26.62 1.33 8.71
C ARG A 71 26.03 2.26 7.66
N TRP A 72 26.87 2.73 6.73
CA TRP A 72 26.43 3.61 5.64
C TRP A 72 25.46 2.90 4.70
N ILE A 73 25.79 1.67 4.29
CA ILE A 73 24.93 0.81 3.47
C ILE A 73 23.58 0.61 4.15
N LEU A 74 23.57 0.23 5.43
CA LEU A 74 22.33 -0.02 6.16
C LEU A 74 21.48 1.26 6.30
N TRP A 75 22.11 2.42 6.54
CA TRP A 75 21.41 3.70 6.68
C TRP A 75 20.69 4.11 5.40
N TYR A 76 21.40 4.14 4.28
CA TYR A 76 20.82 4.55 3.00
C TYR A 76 19.99 3.44 2.36
N GLY A 77 20.24 2.18 2.69
CA GLY A 77 19.39 1.06 2.34
C GLY A 77 18.02 1.22 3.00
N LEU A 78 17.96 1.36 4.33
CA LEU A 78 16.70 1.57 5.05
C LEU A 78 15.95 2.82 4.55
N ALA A 79 16.67 3.92 4.29
CA ALA A 79 16.07 5.11 3.69
C ALA A 79 15.47 4.86 2.30
N SER A 80 16.13 4.02 1.48
CA SER A 80 15.64 3.63 0.16
C SER A 80 14.43 2.70 0.25
N PHE A 81 14.40 1.76 1.19
CA PHE A 81 13.23 0.90 1.43
C PHE A 81 12.00 1.75 1.78
N TRP A 82 12.10 2.65 2.78
CA TRP A 82 10.99 3.56 3.09
C TRP A 82 10.56 4.45 1.92
N LEU A 83 11.49 4.83 1.04
CA LEU A 83 11.15 5.59 -0.17
C LEU A 83 10.39 4.72 -1.17
N VAL A 84 10.81 3.48 -1.37
CA VAL A 84 10.12 2.51 -2.24
C VAL A 84 8.72 2.25 -1.69
N ASP A 85 8.58 2.00 -0.39
CA ASP A 85 7.29 1.80 0.26
C ASP A 85 6.38 3.03 0.08
N ALA A 86 6.92 4.24 0.27
CA ALA A 86 6.17 5.47 0.01
C ALA A 86 5.70 5.60 -1.44
N ILE A 87 6.53 5.22 -2.41
CA ILE A 87 6.17 5.23 -3.84
C ILE A 87 5.08 4.20 -4.12
N LEU A 88 5.22 3.01 -3.54
CA LEU A 88 4.24 1.92 -3.66
C LEU A 88 2.91 2.28 -3.00
N GLN A 89 2.92 3.01 -1.89
CA GLN A 89 1.72 3.48 -1.20
C GLN A 89 0.95 4.55 -2.00
N ILE A 90 1.61 5.23 -2.95
CA ILE A 90 0.98 6.23 -3.85
C ILE A 90 0.26 5.54 -5.03
N GLN A 91 0.25 4.21 -5.09
CA GLN A 91 -0.53 3.48 -6.07
C GLN A 91 -2.04 3.73 -5.86
N PRO A 92 -2.82 4.04 -6.91
CA PRO A 92 -4.25 4.31 -6.78
C PRO A 92 -5.08 3.24 -6.04
N PRO A 93 -4.85 1.92 -6.24
CA PRO A 93 -5.55 0.86 -5.49
C PRO A 93 -5.39 0.95 -3.97
N MET A 94 -4.34 1.60 -3.46
CA MET A 94 -4.10 1.74 -2.01
C MET A 94 -5.17 2.58 -1.32
N SER A 95 -5.92 3.37 -2.09
CA SER A 95 -6.98 4.26 -1.60
C SER A 95 -8.39 3.67 -1.72
N SER A 96 -8.53 2.41 -2.16
CA SER A 96 -9.80 1.71 -2.34
C SER A 96 -9.89 0.41 -1.52
N SER A 97 -11.02 -0.28 -1.63
CA SER A 97 -11.24 -1.63 -1.10
C SER A 97 -10.23 -2.67 -1.60
N MET A 98 -9.62 -2.46 -2.78
CA MET A 98 -8.64 -3.38 -3.36
C MET A 98 -7.49 -3.66 -2.38
N PHE A 99 -7.05 -2.65 -1.63
CA PHE A 99 -6.03 -2.84 -0.60
C PHE A 99 -6.49 -3.82 0.49
N VAL A 100 -7.72 -3.67 0.98
CA VAL A 100 -8.25 -4.53 2.04
C VAL A 100 -8.43 -5.96 1.52
N ASP A 101 -9.03 -6.12 0.34
CA ASP A 101 -9.34 -7.42 -0.22
C ASP A 101 -8.09 -8.20 -0.65
N MET A 102 -7.11 -7.51 -1.24
CA MET A 102 -5.93 -8.16 -1.83
C MET A 102 -4.71 -8.20 -0.90
N VAL A 103 -4.61 -7.30 0.08
CA VAL A 103 -3.45 -7.23 0.99
C VAL A 103 -3.82 -7.67 2.39
N VAL A 104 -4.96 -7.22 2.91
CA VAL A 104 -5.29 -7.44 4.33
C VAL A 104 -6.12 -8.71 4.56
N ALA A 105 -7.04 -9.06 3.65
CA ALA A 105 -7.87 -10.25 3.80
C ALA A 105 -7.06 -11.56 3.90
N PRO A 106 -6.01 -11.78 3.07
CA PRO A 106 -5.19 -12.99 3.17
C PRO A 106 -4.48 -13.11 4.52
N VAL A 107 -4.13 -11.99 5.14
CA VAL A 107 -3.41 -11.91 6.42
C VAL A 107 -4.26 -12.43 7.59
N LEU A 108 -5.59 -12.46 7.46
CA LEU A 108 -6.48 -12.95 8.52
C LEU A 108 -6.54 -14.47 8.64
N GLN A 109 -6.01 -15.20 7.65
CA GLN A 109 -6.14 -16.65 7.61
C GLN A 109 -5.25 -17.33 8.67
N GLY A 110 -5.85 -18.24 9.45
CA GLY A 110 -5.14 -19.01 10.48
C GLY A 110 -4.85 -18.24 11.78
N GLU A 111 -5.14 -16.94 11.84
CA GLU A 111 -4.80 -16.11 13.01
C GLU A 111 -5.66 -16.42 14.25
N PRO A 112 -5.10 -16.31 15.47
CA PRO A 112 -5.85 -16.56 16.70
C PRO A 112 -7.02 -15.60 16.88
N THR A 113 -8.14 -16.08 17.43
CA THR A 113 -9.36 -15.28 17.61
C THR A 113 -9.15 -13.99 18.40
N TRP A 114 -8.24 -13.98 19.39
CA TRP A 114 -7.94 -12.77 20.14
C TRP A 114 -7.27 -11.70 19.28
N TYR A 115 -6.44 -12.11 18.32
CA TYR A 115 -5.71 -11.23 17.44
C TYR A 115 -6.57 -10.76 16.26
N LEU A 116 -7.43 -11.63 15.73
CA LEU A 116 -8.45 -11.28 14.75
C LEU A 116 -9.34 -10.11 15.21
N ARG A 117 -9.66 -10.01 16.51
CA ARG A 117 -10.39 -8.85 17.06
C ARG A 117 -9.60 -7.55 16.95
N THR A 118 -8.30 -7.59 17.23
CA THR A 118 -7.40 -6.44 17.10
C THR A 118 -7.21 -6.03 15.64
N LEU A 119 -6.99 -7.01 14.75
CA LEU A 119 -6.90 -6.79 13.31
C LEU A 119 -8.19 -6.20 12.76
N GLY A 120 -9.35 -6.73 13.15
CA GLY A 120 -10.66 -6.21 12.75
C GLY A 120 -10.87 -4.74 13.12
N GLN A 121 -10.41 -4.32 14.30
CA GLN A 121 -10.44 -2.89 14.69
C GLN A 121 -9.53 -2.03 13.82
N GLY A 122 -8.32 -2.50 13.53
CA GLY A 122 -7.37 -1.80 12.64
C GLY A 122 -7.91 -1.66 11.21
N ILE A 123 -8.50 -2.74 10.69
CA ILE A 123 -9.16 -2.75 9.38
C ILE A 123 -10.30 -1.76 9.34
N GLN A 124 -11.17 -1.74 10.36
CA GLN A 124 -12.27 -0.78 10.44
C GLN A 124 -11.79 0.67 10.47
N LEU A 125 -10.73 0.97 11.24
CA LEU A 125 -10.14 2.31 11.26
C LEU A 125 -9.61 2.71 9.87
N TRP A 126 -9.00 1.77 9.15
CA TRP A 126 -8.53 2.00 7.79
C TRP A 126 -9.70 2.23 6.83
N THR A 127 -10.72 1.36 6.85
CA THR A 127 -11.86 1.42 5.93
C THR A 127 -12.72 2.64 6.15
N ASN A 128 -12.97 3.06 7.39
CA ASN A 128 -13.74 4.27 7.67
C ASN A 128 -13.21 5.51 6.92
N HIS A 129 -11.90 5.56 6.67
CA HIS A 129 -11.26 6.65 5.92
C HIS A 129 -10.18 6.14 4.94
N GLN A 130 -10.53 5.29 3.98
CA GLN A 130 -9.57 4.63 3.06
C GLN A 130 -8.61 5.63 2.39
N ILE A 131 -9.14 6.70 1.79
CA ILE A 131 -8.33 7.72 1.11
C ILE A 131 -7.39 8.42 2.09
N ALA A 132 -7.88 8.85 3.25
CA ALA A 132 -7.07 9.56 4.24
C ALA A 132 -5.98 8.66 4.84
N SER A 133 -6.31 7.39 5.11
CA SER A 133 -5.37 6.39 5.61
C SER A 133 -4.24 6.12 4.62
N ALA A 134 -4.58 5.96 3.33
CA ALA A 134 -3.60 5.81 2.26
C ALA A 134 -2.67 7.03 2.11
N VAL A 135 -3.24 8.25 2.15
CA VAL A 135 -2.46 9.50 2.13
C VAL A 135 -1.54 9.59 3.35
N PHE A 136 -2.05 9.28 4.55
CA PHE A 136 -1.27 9.31 5.78
C PHE A 136 -0.10 8.33 5.72
N ALA A 137 -0.34 7.08 5.30
CA ALA A 137 0.69 6.06 5.12
C ALA A 137 1.78 6.51 4.13
N ALA A 138 1.39 7.06 2.97
CA ALA A 138 2.35 7.55 1.98
C ALA A 138 3.20 8.71 2.54
N VAL A 139 2.57 9.64 3.26
CA VAL A 139 3.25 10.81 3.83
C VAL A 139 4.20 10.42 4.96
N ILE A 140 3.82 9.52 5.87
CA ILE A 140 4.69 9.10 6.97
C ILE A 140 5.90 8.31 6.45
N GLN A 141 5.70 7.38 5.49
CA GLN A 141 6.79 6.63 4.85
C GLN A 141 7.76 7.56 4.13
N LEU A 142 7.24 8.54 3.37
CA LEU A 142 8.06 9.55 2.69
C LEU A 142 8.82 10.42 3.69
N ALA A 143 8.17 10.84 4.79
CA ALA A 143 8.80 11.64 5.83
C ALA A 143 9.96 10.88 6.50
N ILE A 144 9.79 9.59 6.79
CA ILE A 144 10.86 8.74 7.32
C ILE A 144 12.03 8.70 6.33
N ALA A 145 11.77 8.40 5.05
CA ALA A 145 12.79 8.37 4.02
C ALA A 145 13.58 9.69 3.94
N VAL A 146 12.88 10.83 3.89
CA VAL A 146 13.50 12.17 3.85
C VAL A 146 14.32 12.46 5.10
N PHE A 147 13.82 12.12 6.29
CA PHE A 147 14.54 12.31 7.55
C PHE A 147 15.83 11.49 7.58
N LEU A 148 15.81 10.27 7.05
CA LEU A 148 17.00 9.44 6.96
C LEU A 148 17.99 9.96 5.90
N PHE A 149 17.53 10.31 4.69
CA PHE A 149 18.42 10.83 3.63
C PHE A 149 19.10 12.15 4.01
N LEU A 150 18.36 13.08 4.62
CA LEU A 150 18.87 14.42 4.96
C LEU A 150 19.52 14.49 6.35
N GLY A 151 19.19 13.52 7.21
CA GLY A 151 19.47 13.55 8.64
C GLY A 151 20.59 12.67 9.12
N LYS A 152 21.43 12.10 8.24
CA LYS A 152 22.51 11.18 8.65
C LYS A 152 23.32 11.71 9.84
N ASP A 153 23.33 10.94 10.93
CA ASP A 153 23.97 11.23 12.23
C ASP A 153 23.52 12.55 12.92
N ARG A 154 22.49 13.22 12.40
CA ARG A 154 21.87 14.41 12.99
C ARG A 154 20.65 14.03 13.82
N ARG A 155 20.19 14.96 14.66
CA ARG A 155 18.97 14.79 15.47
C ARG A 155 17.77 14.39 14.62
N ILE A 156 17.59 15.00 13.44
CA ILE A 156 16.46 14.69 12.54
C ILE A 156 16.51 13.26 12.00
N GLY A 157 17.70 12.71 11.71
CA GLY A 157 17.82 11.30 11.30
C GLY A 157 17.52 10.35 12.44
N LYS A 158 17.93 10.67 13.67
CA LYS A 158 17.57 9.88 14.87
C LYS A 158 16.05 9.91 15.13
N ILE A 159 15.40 11.05 14.94
CA ILE A 159 13.94 11.16 14.98
C ILE A 159 13.33 10.25 13.90
N GLY A 160 13.85 10.31 12.66
CA GLY A 160 13.45 9.43 11.57
C GLY A 160 13.57 7.93 11.91
N LEU A 161 14.64 7.51 12.59
CA LEU A 161 14.81 6.12 13.05
C LEU A 161 13.77 5.72 14.11
N TRP A 162 13.42 6.61 15.05
CA TRP A 162 12.38 6.33 16.03
C TRP A 162 10.99 6.27 15.40
N ILE A 163 10.68 7.18 14.48
CA ILE A 163 9.43 7.13 13.70
C ILE A 163 9.39 5.86 12.85
N SER A 164 10.51 5.48 12.23
CA SER A 164 10.66 4.21 11.50
C SER A 164 10.29 3.03 12.40
N ILE A 165 10.80 2.95 13.63
CA ILE A 165 10.48 1.86 14.57
C ILE A 165 8.98 1.87 14.91
N ALA A 166 8.43 3.02 15.27
CA ALA A 166 7.03 3.14 15.67
C ALA A 166 6.08 2.75 14.54
N TRP A 167 6.31 3.28 13.34
CA TRP A 167 5.51 2.97 12.16
C TRP A 167 5.68 1.51 11.71
N SER A 168 6.90 0.97 11.80
CA SER A 168 7.15 -0.43 11.53
C SER A 168 6.35 -1.36 12.45
N LEU A 169 6.20 -1.02 13.73
CA LEU A 169 5.38 -1.81 14.65
C LEU A 169 3.90 -1.79 14.27
N VAL A 170 3.38 -0.66 13.81
CA VAL A 170 1.99 -0.54 13.32
C VAL A 170 1.79 -1.41 12.09
N VAL A 171 2.68 -1.30 11.09
CA VAL A 171 2.59 -2.09 9.86
C VAL A 171 2.77 -3.58 10.15
N TRP A 172 3.74 -3.96 10.98
CA TRP A 172 3.96 -5.36 11.34
C TRP A 172 2.75 -5.97 12.05
N THR A 173 2.10 -5.23 12.96
CA THR A 173 0.95 -5.74 13.74
C THR A 173 -0.40 -5.63 13.05
N LEU A 174 -0.62 -4.68 12.14
CA LEU A 174 -1.92 -4.48 11.50
C LEU A 174 -1.91 -4.77 9.99
N GLY A 175 -0.79 -4.51 9.32
CA GLY A 175 -0.64 -4.70 7.87
C GLY A 175 -0.09 -6.07 7.49
N GLU A 176 0.90 -6.59 8.21
CA GLU A 176 1.53 -7.89 7.91
C GLU A 176 1.01 -9.06 8.76
N GLY A 177 0.11 -8.82 9.74
CA GLY A 177 -0.41 -9.88 10.61
C GLY A 177 0.66 -10.56 11.47
N MET A 178 1.63 -9.78 11.97
CA MET A 178 2.87 -10.27 12.58
C MET A 178 3.68 -11.20 11.66
N GLY A 179 3.52 -11.05 10.34
CA GLY A 179 4.13 -11.88 9.31
C GLY A 179 3.65 -13.34 9.33
N GLY A 180 2.44 -13.60 9.84
CA GLY A 180 1.86 -14.94 9.92
C GLY A 180 2.54 -15.86 10.94
N ILE A 181 3.32 -15.32 11.88
CA ILE A 181 3.97 -16.15 12.92
C ILE A 181 2.95 -16.93 13.76
N LEU A 182 1.74 -16.36 13.91
CA LEU A 182 0.68 -16.91 14.75
C LEU A 182 -0.37 -17.68 13.93
N SER A 183 -0.24 -17.76 12.61
CA SER A 183 -1.22 -18.38 11.71
C SER A 183 -1.24 -19.92 11.76
N GLY A 184 -0.26 -20.52 12.43
CA GLY A 184 -0.07 -21.98 12.50
C GLY A 184 0.76 -22.58 11.36
N SER A 185 1.11 -21.80 10.34
CA SER A 185 1.98 -22.23 9.23
C SER A 185 2.93 -21.12 8.76
N PRO A 186 3.82 -20.57 9.63
CA PRO A 186 4.78 -19.56 9.20
C PRO A 186 5.87 -20.13 8.28
N THR A 187 6.25 -19.40 7.24
CA THR A 187 7.35 -19.80 6.37
C THR A 187 8.10 -18.60 5.77
N PHE A 188 9.43 -18.71 5.70
CA PHE A 188 10.26 -17.70 5.04
C PHE A 188 9.93 -17.58 3.54
N ILE A 189 9.42 -18.66 2.93
CA ILE A 189 9.11 -18.70 1.50
C ILE A 189 8.02 -17.68 1.15
N THR A 190 7.02 -17.49 2.01
CA THR A 190 5.95 -16.50 1.84
C THR A 190 6.26 -15.16 2.51
N GLY A 191 7.38 -15.06 3.22
CA GLY A 191 7.87 -13.82 3.78
C GLY A 191 7.80 -13.70 5.29
N SER A 192 7.37 -14.72 6.04
CA SER A 192 7.41 -14.71 7.52
C SER A 192 8.86 -14.49 8.02
N PRO A 193 9.08 -13.72 9.09
CA PRO A 193 8.15 -13.01 9.99
C PRO A 193 7.68 -11.61 9.51
N GLY A 194 7.72 -11.31 8.22
CA GLY A 194 7.41 -9.99 7.67
C GLY A 194 8.68 -9.16 7.41
N SER A 195 8.65 -8.27 6.43
CA SER A 195 9.83 -7.49 6.03
C SER A 195 10.13 -6.38 7.04
N VAL A 196 9.06 -5.81 7.61
CA VAL A 196 9.12 -4.60 8.42
C VAL A 196 9.72 -4.85 9.81
N ILE A 197 9.71 -6.08 10.32
CA ILE A 197 10.47 -6.43 11.53
C ILE A 197 11.98 -6.19 11.34
N LEU A 198 12.50 -6.39 10.12
CA LEU A 198 13.90 -6.11 9.81
C LEU A 198 14.17 -4.62 9.67
N TYR A 199 13.16 -3.79 9.38
CA TYR A 199 13.27 -2.33 9.43
C TYR A 199 13.48 -1.87 10.86
N ILE A 200 12.78 -2.48 11.83
CA ILE A 200 12.97 -2.25 13.27
C ILE A 200 14.41 -2.64 13.64
N VAL A 201 14.84 -3.84 13.28
CA VAL A 201 16.21 -4.31 13.56
C VAL A 201 17.25 -3.36 12.97
N ALA A 202 17.10 -2.96 11.70
CA ALA A 202 17.99 -2.03 11.04
C ALA A 202 18.03 -0.67 11.77
N ALA A 203 16.86 -0.11 12.11
CA ALA A 203 16.78 1.16 12.81
C ALA A 203 17.43 1.11 14.20
N VAL A 204 17.20 0.03 14.97
CA VAL A 204 17.83 -0.20 16.27
C VAL A 204 19.35 -0.31 16.14
N LEU A 205 19.85 -1.05 15.15
CA LEU A 205 21.30 -1.16 14.88
C LEU A 205 21.92 0.20 14.53
N LEU A 206 21.21 1.05 13.78
CA LEU A 206 21.66 2.39 13.41
C LEU A 206 21.61 3.41 14.57
N LEU A 207 20.72 3.20 15.54
CA LEU A 207 20.66 3.99 16.77
C LEU A 207 21.84 3.71 17.71
N LEU A 208 22.53 2.57 17.56
CA LEU A 208 23.72 2.25 18.35
C LEU A 208 24.87 3.25 18.11
N PRO A 209 25.71 3.49 19.15
CA PRO A 209 26.90 4.32 19.02
C PRO A 209 27.83 3.86 17.88
N ILE A 210 28.47 4.81 17.19
CA ILE A 210 29.37 4.54 16.06
C ILE A 210 30.54 3.63 16.49
N SER A 211 31.04 3.75 17.71
CA SER A 211 32.12 2.89 18.24
C SER A 211 31.81 1.39 18.14
N ARG A 212 30.54 0.99 18.36
CA ARG A 212 30.12 -0.41 18.23
C ARG A 212 30.25 -0.96 16.80
N TRP A 213 30.21 -0.07 15.81
CA TRP A 213 30.42 -0.40 14.40
C TRP A 213 31.90 -0.42 14.02
N GLU A 214 32.74 0.37 14.69
CA GLU A 214 34.20 0.43 14.49
C GLU A 214 34.90 -0.81 15.06
N ASP A 215 34.45 -1.31 16.21
CA ASP A 215 35.07 -2.44 16.91
C ASP A 215 34.90 -3.80 16.19
N GLY A 216 34.19 -3.84 15.06
CA GLY A 216 33.92 -5.06 14.29
C GLY A 216 32.96 -6.06 14.96
N GLY A 217 32.73 -5.94 16.27
CA GLY A 217 31.91 -6.86 17.07
C GLY A 217 30.44 -6.93 16.65
N ILE A 218 29.88 -5.83 16.11
CA ILE A 218 28.50 -5.82 15.61
C ILE A 218 28.31 -6.79 14.43
N HIS A 219 29.30 -6.92 13.56
CA HIS A 219 29.24 -7.78 12.39
C HIS A 219 29.20 -9.26 12.78
N ARG A 220 30.02 -9.67 13.75
CA ARG A 220 30.00 -11.03 14.30
C ARG A 220 28.67 -11.34 14.98
N ARG A 221 28.09 -10.36 15.70
CA ARG A 221 26.77 -10.51 16.31
C ARG A 221 25.71 -10.66 15.22
N ILE A 222 25.68 -9.80 14.20
CA ILE A 222 24.74 -9.90 13.08
C ILE A 222 24.83 -11.28 12.41
N GLY A 223 26.03 -11.81 12.16
CA GLY A 223 26.21 -13.18 11.65
C GLY A 223 25.54 -14.25 12.53
N LYS A 224 25.70 -14.17 13.86
CA LYS A 224 25.04 -15.09 14.80
C LYS A 224 23.52 -14.90 14.84
N TRP A 225 23.02 -13.66 14.79
CA TRP A 225 21.59 -13.38 14.72
C TRP A 225 20.97 -13.95 13.44
N ILE A 226 21.67 -13.86 12.31
CA ILE A 226 21.22 -14.39 11.03
C ILE A 226 21.27 -15.92 11.01
N SER A 227 22.28 -16.52 11.64
CA SER A 227 22.29 -17.97 11.88
C SER A 227 21.08 -18.41 12.70
N LEU A 228 20.79 -17.72 13.82
CA LEU A 228 19.62 -18.01 14.65
C LEU A 228 18.30 -17.82 13.89
N PHE A 229 18.20 -16.76 13.08
CA PHE A 229 17.07 -16.51 12.21
C PHE A 229 16.83 -17.71 11.26
N TRP A 230 17.87 -18.20 10.58
CA TRP A 230 17.75 -19.38 9.72
C TRP A 230 17.41 -20.66 10.47
N VAL A 231 17.88 -20.83 11.71
CA VAL A 231 17.46 -21.97 12.55
C VAL A 231 15.96 -21.88 12.85
N MET A 232 15.45 -20.69 13.18
CA MET A 232 14.03 -20.50 13.44
C MET A 232 13.18 -20.81 12.21
N THR A 233 13.59 -20.37 11.02
CA THR A 233 12.85 -20.67 9.77
C THR A 233 12.93 -22.15 9.40
N VAL A 234 14.02 -22.85 9.72
CA VAL A 234 14.11 -24.32 9.58
C VAL A 234 13.11 -25.01 10.51
N VAL A 235 13.01 -24.57 11.77
CA VAL A 235 12.06 -25.15 12.72
C VAL A 235 10.63 -24.99 12.20
N TRP A 236 10.23 -23.80 11.76
CA TRP A 236 8.91 -23.60 11.16
C TRP A 236 8.68 -24.49 9.92
N GLN A 237 9.64 -24.56 9.02
CA GLN A 237 9.46 -25.32 7.78
C GLN A 237 9.40 -26.85 7.98
N VAL A 238 10.08 -27.37 9.01
CA VAL A 238 10.21 -28.82 9.23
C VAL A 238 9.06 -29.40 10.05
N LEU A 239 8.37 -28.59 10.86
CA LEU A 239 7.33 -29.04 11.78
C LEU A 239 6.16 -29.70 11.02
N PRO A 240 5.82 -30.97 11.31
CA PRO A 240 4.71 -31.63 10.63
C PRO A 240 3.35 -30.98 10.89
N SER A 241 3.18 -30.32 12.03
CA SER A 241 1.96 -29.58 12.41
C SER A 241 1.61 -28.48 11.42
N ASP A 242 2.62 -27.92 10.75
CA ASP A 242 2.47 -26.73 9.92
C ASP A 242 2.04 -27.09 8.48
N GLY A 243 1.98 -28.39 8.17
CA GLY A 243 1.35 -28.93 6.95
C GLY A 243 2.23 -28.99 5.69
N PHE A 244 3.44 -28.43 5.74
CA PHE A 244 4.34 -28.26 4.58
C PHE A 244 4.85 -29.55 3.92
N TRP A 245 4.65 -30.71 4.54
CA TRP A 245 4.99 -32.01 3.95
C TRP A 245 3.91 -32.57 3.02
N THR A 246 2.76 -31.88 2.91
CA THR A 246 1.66 -32.21 2.00
C THR A 246 1.58 -31.18 0.88
N TRP A 247 1.01 -31.56 -0.27
CA TRP A 247 0.84 -30.62 -1.37
C TRP A 247 -0.14 -29.51 -1.02
N GLN A 248 -1.16 -29.79 -0.19
CA GLN A 248 -2.12 -28.80 0.26
C GLN A 248 -1.41 -27.70 1.04
N GLY A 249 -0.71 -28.05 2.12
CA GLY A 249 -0.03 -27.05 2.95
C GLY A 249 1.07 -26.27 2.22
N LEU A 250 1.78 -26.91 1.28
CA LEU A 250 2.87 -26.27 0.56
C LEU A 250 2.39 -25.45 -0.66
N SER A 251 1.38 -25.91 -1.40
CA SER A 251 0.87 -25.21 -2.60
C SER A 251 -0.11 -24.10 -2.24
N SER A 252 -1.11 -24.37 -1.40
CA SER A 252 -2.12 -23.36 -1.00
C SER A 252 -1.47 -22.25 -0.16
N GLY A 253 -0.52 -22.61 0.70
CA GLY A 253 0.21 -21.63 1.51
C GLY A 253 1.12 -20.70 0.71
N ILE A 254 1.72 -21.16 -0.39
CA ILE A 254 2.76 -20.39 -1.11
C ILE A 254 2.22 -19.68 -2.36
N PHE A 255 1.33 -20.30 -3.14
CA PHE A 255 1.03 -19.82 -4.51
C PHE A 255 -0.41 -19.34 -4.73
N GLU A 256 -1.33 -19.58 -3.80
CA GLU A 256 -2.77 -19.35 -4.02
C GLU A 256 -3.08 -17.88 -4.35
N ASN A 257 -2.49 -16.93 -3.62
CA ASN A 257 -2.67 -15.50 -3.86
C ASN A 257 -1.94 -14.98 -5.13
N THR A 258 -0.92 -15.70 -5.60
CA THR A 258 -0.06 -15.25 -6.71
C THR A 258 -0.71 -15.43 -8.08
N PHE A 259 -1.67 -16.35 -8.21
CA PHE A 259 -2.38 -16.59 -9.47
C PHE A 259 -3.52 -15.60 -9.72
N GLU A 260 -3.99 -14.95 -8.67
CA GLU A 260 -5.08 -13.97 -8.75
C GLU A 260 -4.57 -12.56 -9.08
N THR A 261 -3.29 -12.27 -8.82
CA THR A 261 -2.66 -10.99 -9.17
C THR A 261 -2.23 -10.97 -10.64
N PRO A 262 -2.73 -10.04 -11.49
CA PRO A 262 -2.33 -10.07 -12.89
C PRO A 262 -0.99 -9.37 -13.11
N GLN A 263 -0.04 -10.13 -13.63
CA GLN A 263 1.37 -9.73 -13.79
C GLN A 263 1.98 -10.22 -15.10
N PRO A 264 3.14 -9.69 -15.54
CA PRO A 264 3.75 -10.08 -16.79
C PRO A 264 4.04 -11.59 -16.86
N PRO A 265 3.79 -12.27 -18.00
CA PRO A 265 3.97 -13.71 -18.11
C PRO A 265 5.38 -14.21 -17.75
N PHE A 266 6.41 -13.39 -17.99
CA PHE A 266 7.79 -13.77 -17.64
C PHE A 266 8.05 -13.83 -16.13
N ILE A 267 7.24 -13.15 -15.32
CA ILE A 267 7.31 -13.21 -13.84
C ILE A 267 6.47 -14.38 -13.35
N LEU A 268 5.26 -14.54 -13.89
CA LEU A 268 4.28 -15.53 -13.48
C LEU A 268 4.62 -16.96 -13.90
N MET A 269 5.14 -17.16 -15.12
CA MET A 269 5.36 -18.49 -15.69
C MET A 269 6.34 -19.35 -14.85
N PRO A 270 7.48 -18.81 -14.35
CA PRO A 270 8.32 -19.57 -13.42
C PRO A 270 7.60 -19.99 -12.14
N ILE A 271 6.72 -19.13 -11.59
CA ILE A 271 5.94 -19.42 -10.38
C ILE A 271 4.94 -20.53 -10.66
N GLN A 272 4.21 -20.47 -11.79
CA GLN A 272 3.30 -21.51 -12.24
C GLN A 272 4.00 -22.85 -12.47
N ILE A 273 5.15 -22.87 -13.14
CA ILE A 273 5.92 -24.10 -13.35
C ILE A 273 6.32 -24.68 -11.99
N PHE A 274 6.78 -23.82 -11.09
CA PHE A 274 7.24 -24.26 -9.79
C PHE A 274 6.11 -24.76 -8.89
N SER A 275 4.91 -24.16 -8.95
CA SER A 275 3.75 -24.65 -8.20
C SER A 275 3.37 -26.07 -8.61
N HIS A 276 3.37 -26.38 -9.92
CA HIS A 276 3.12 -27.74 -10.42
C HIS A 276 4.19 -28.74 -9.93
N LEU A 277 5.46 -28.32 -9.88
CA LEU A 277 6.55 -29.16 -9.35
C LEU A 277 6.38 -29.43 -7.85
N VAL A 278 5.95 -28.43 -7.09
CA VAL A 278 5.64 -28.55 -5.66
C VAL A 278 4.46 -29.47 -5.42
N GLU A 279 3.40 -29.38 -6.23
CA GLU A 279 2.24 -30.25 -6.14
C GLU A 279 2.57 -31.72 -6.42
N GLN A 280 3.44 -31.99 -7.40
CA GLN A 280 3.86 -33.34 -7.76
C GLN A 280 4.80 -33.95 -6.72
N HIS A 281 5.67 -33.13 -6.11
CA HIS A 281 6.76 -33.61 -5.24
C HIS A 281 6.92 -32.77 -3.97
N PRO A 282 5.89 -32.66 -3.11
CA PRO A 282 5.89 -31.74 -1.97
C PRO A 282 6.98 -32.05 -0.94
N ILE A 283 7.20 -33.35 -0.65
CA ILE A 283 8.23 -33.81 0.29
C ILE A 283 9.64 -33.43 -0.19
N LEU A 284 9.90 -33.57 -1.49
CA LEU A 284 11.21 -33.26 -2.07
C LEU A 284 11.50 -31.76 -1.98
N TRP A 285 10.53 -30.92 -2.37
CA TRP A 285 10.72 -29.47 -2.36
C TRP A 285 10.76 -28.90 -0.95
N ASN A 286 9.93 -29.40 -0.03
CA ASN A 286 10.02 -28.99 1.37
C ASN A 286 11.38 -29.38 1.98
N GLY A 287 11.84 -30.61 1.70
CA GLY A 287 13.16 -31.08 2.10
C GLY A 287 14.30 -30.21 1.55
N PHE A 288 14.18 -29.76 0.29
CA PHE A 288 15.10 -28.79 -0.30
C PHE A 288 15.09 -27.45 0.42
N PHE A 289 13.92 -26.89 0.75
CA PHE A 289 13.82 -25.62 1.49
C PHE A 289 14.46 -25.71 2.88
N VAL A 290 14.14 -26.76 3.63
CA VAL A 290 14.74 -27.06 4.93
C VAL A 290 16.26 -27.17 4.81
N LEU A 291 16.76 -27.90 3.81
CA LEU A 291 18.19 -28.08 3.58
C LEU A 291 18.90 -26.76 3.26
N MET A 292 18.34 -25.92 2.38
CA MET A 292 18.91 -24.62 2.02
C MET A 292 19.02 -23.71 3.25
N MET A 293 17.94 -23.59 4.04
CA MET A 293 17.93 -22.77 5.25
C MET A 293 18.89 -23.32 6.32
N LEU A 294 19.00 -24.64 6.45
CA LEU A 294 19.95 -25.28 7.37
C LEU A 294 21.41 -25.03 6.95
N MET A 295 21.72 -25.13 5.66
CA MET A 295 23.05 -24.81 5.12
C MET A 295 23.42 -23.34 5.39
N LEU A 296 22.46 -22.42 5.26
CA LEU A 296 22.66 -21.01 5.61
C LEU A 296 22.89 -20.82 7.12
N ALA A 297 22.08 -21.47 7.97
CA ALA A 297 22.24 -21.44 9.42
C ALA A 297 23.64 -21.88 9.86
N VAL A 298 24.13 -23.01 9.34
CA VAL A 298 25.45 -23.56 9.60
C VAL A 298 26.55 -22.67 9.00
N GLY A 299 26.35 -22.17 7.78
CA GLY A 299 27.30 -21.31 7.08
C GLY A 299 27.57 -19.99 7.80
N TYR A 300 26.53 -19.38 8.39
CA TYR A 300 26.66 -18.17 9.21
C TYR A 300 27.16 -18.45 10.64
N LEU A 301 26.99 -19.67 11.15
CA LEU A 301 27.48 -20.06 12.48
C LEU A 301 29.00 -20.24 12.50
N PHE A 302 29.56 -20.95 11.51
CA PHE A 302 30.96 -21.38 11.52
C PHE A 302 31.90 -20.54 10.64
N THR A 303 31.37 -19.66 9.78
CA THR A 303 32.19 -18.79 8.89
C THR A 303 33.20 -19.53 8.01
N THR A 304 33.06 -20.85 7.82
CA THR A 304 34.08 -21.73 7.22
C THR A 304 34.24 -21.57 5.71
N CYS A 305 33.21 -21.07 5.00
CA CYS A 305 33.25 -20.80 3.55
C CYS A 305 32.55 -19.48 3.18
N LYS A 306 33.15 -18.32 3.50
CA LYS A 306 32.55 -16.98 3.25
C LYS A 306 31.96 -16.81 1.83
N ARG A 307 32.63 -17.34 0.80
CA ARG A 307 32.16 -17.25 -0.61
C ARG A 307 30.99 -18.19 -0.91
N CYS A 308 31.05 -19.45 -0.48
CA CYS A 308 29.97 -20.41 -0.71
C CYS A 308 28.70 -20.01 0.04
N THR A 309 28.82 -19.61 1.31
CA THR A 309 27.67 -19.10 2.09
C THR A 309 27.07 -17.88 1.41
N TRP A 310 27.89 -16.95 0.92
CA TRP A 310 27.38 -15.77 0.21
C TRP A 310 26.68 -16.12 -1.11
N MET A 311 27.25 -17.01 -1.93
CA MET A 311 26.61 -17.47 -3.16
C MET A 311 25.28 -18.16 -2.89
N LEU A 312 25.24 -19.00 -1.84
CA LEU A 312 24.02 -19.66 -1.39
C LEU A 312 22.99 -18.65 -0.91
N THR A 313 23.39 -17.64 -0.13
CA THR A 313 22.51 -16.55 0.32
C THR A 313 21.91 -15.80 -0.87
N VAL A 314 22.74 -15.38 -1.83
CA VAL A 314 22.25 -14.63 -3.00
C VAL A 314 21.27 -15.47 -3.81
N PHE A 315 21.60 -16.74 -4.05
CA PHE A 315 20.71 -17.67 -4.75
C PHE A 315 19.39 -17.85 -3.98
N TRP A 316 19.46 -18.17 -2.69
CA TRP A 316 18.30 -18.47 -1.87
C TRP A 316 17.37 -17.26 -1.71
N LEU A 317 17.93 -16.07 -1.44
CA LEU A 317 17.15 -14.85 -1.32
C LEU A 317 16.52 -14.45 -2.65
N PHE A 318 17.23 -14.59 -3.77
CA PHE A 318 16.66 -14.31 -5.08
C PHE A 318 15.56 -15.31 -5.45
N PHE A 319 15.80 -16.60 -5.22
CA PHE A 319 14.85 -17.68 -5.47
C PHE A 319 13.56 -17.47 -4.69
N THR A 320 13.65 -17.26 -3.37
CA THR A 320 12.48 -17.02 -2.51
C THR A 320 11.79 -15.70 -2.83
N TRP A 321 12.54 -14.64 -3.15
CA TRP A 321 11.97 -13.35 -3.51
C TRP A 321 11.10 -13.43 -4.77
N TRP A 322 11.55 -14.17 -5.78
CA TRP A 322 10.78 -14.35 -7.01
C TRP A 322 9.68 -15.40 -6.84
N VAL A 323 10.05 -16.62 -6.48
CA VAL A 323 9.16 -17.78 -6.57
C VAL A 323 8.13 -17.82 -5.42
N GLY A 324 8.53 -17.43 -4.21
CA GLY A 324 7.65 -17.50 -3.04
C GLY A 324 6.99 -16.17 -2.68
N GLN A 325 7.73 -15.07 -2.80
CA GLN A 325 7.30 -13.73 -2.37
C GLN A 325 6.78 -12.86 -3.53
N ASP A 326 6.74 -13.39 -4.76
CA ASP A 326 6.23 -12.73 -5.97
C ASP A 326 6.78 -11.29 -6.18
N PHE A 327 8.03 -11.09 -5.80
CA PHE A 327 8.71 -9.79 -5.65
C PHE A 327 8.07 -8.78 -4.67
N GLY A 328 6.81 -8.96 -4.27
CA GLY A 328 6.02 -8.08 -3.40
C GLY A 328 5.45 -6.82 -4.07
N VAL A 329 5.85 -6.49 -5.30
CA VAL A 329 5.61 -5.16 -5.91
C VAL A 329 4.82 -5.15 -7.22
N VAL A 330 4.59 -6.31 -7.84
CA VAL A 330 4.14 -6.38 -9.24
C VAL A 330 2.61 -6.30 -9.38
N GLY A 331 1.86 -6.71 -8.36
CA GLY A 331 0.39 -6.82 -8.37
C GLY A 331 -0.43 -5.52 -8.30
N GLY A 332 0.20 -4.34 -8.20
CA GLY A 332 -0.51 -3.05 -8.17
C GLY A 332 -1.03 -2.59 -6.79
N VAL A 333 -1.01 -3.48 -5.80
CA VAL A 333 -1.29 -3.25 -4.37
C VAL A 333 -0.11 -3.61 -3.47
N GLY A 334 1.07 -3.87 -4.05
CA GLY A 334 2.26 -4.21 -3.28
C GLY A 334 2.67 -3.07 -2.35
N THR A 335 2.99 -3.37 -1.09
CA THR A 335 3.34 -2.38 -0.04
C THR A 335 4.85 -2.19 0.12
N ASP A 336 5.63 -3.24 -0.14
CA ASP A 336 7.08 -3.27 0.00
C ASP A 336 7.69 -4.43 -0.82
N PRO A 337 9.03 -4.49 -0.99
CA PRO A 337 9.70 -5.57 -1.73
C PRO A 337 9.77 -6.93 -1.03
N ASN A 338 9.00 -7.17 0.04
CA ASN A 338 9.06 -8.36 0.89
C ASN A 338 10.40 -8.54 1.64
N ILE A 339 10.49 -9.60 2.44
CA ILE A 339 11.57 -9.81 3.42
C ILE A 339 12.94 -10.09 2.78
N SER A 340 13.00 -10.80 1.65
CA SER A 340 14.27 -11.30 1.08
C SER A 340 15.27 -10.19 0.72
N PRO A 341 14.86 -9.09 0.04
CA PRO A 341 15.75 -7.94 -0.19
C PRO A 341 16.24 -7.28 1.10
N MET A 342 15.43 -7.24 2.15
CA MET A 342 15.81 -6.62 3.42
C MET A 342 16.81 -7.49 4.20
N VAL A 343 16.64 -8.82 4.18
CA VAL A 343 17.67 -9.75 4.67
C VAL A 343 18.98 -9.55 3.93
N ALA A 344 18.94 -9.44 2.60
CA ALA A 344 20.13 -9.18 1.79
C ALA A 344 20.83 -7.88 2.22
N LEU A 345 20.08 -6.81 2.46
CA LEU A 345 20.63 -5.53 2.94
C LEU A 345 21.33 -5.69 4.29
N VAL A 346 20.71 -6.35 5.26
CA VAL A 346 21.28 -6.56 6.60
C VAL A 346 22.56 -7.40 6.50
N ILE A 347 22.55 -8.52 5.77
CA ILE A 347 23.74 -9.36 5.57
C ILE A 347 24.84 -8.57 4.85
N TYR A 348 24.51 -7.87 3.77
CA TYR A 348 25.48 -7.12 2.97
C TYR A 348 26.13 -6.00 3.79
N SER A 349 25.33 -5.31 4.62
CA SER A 349 25.85 -4.31 5.56
C SER A 349 26.81 -4.93 6.58
N ALA A 350 26.57 -6.18 6.97
CA ALA A 350 27.41 -6.90 7.92
C ALA A 350 28.70 -7.46 7.29
N TRP A 351 28.76 -7.59 5.97
CA TRP A 351 29.87 -8.24 5.26
C TRP A 351 31.03 -7.29 4.91
N TYR A 352 30.77 -5.98 4.79
CA TYR A 352 31.74 -4.97 4.32
C TYR A 352 32.79 -4.52 5.36
N VAL A 353 33.21 -5.42 6.25
CA VAL A 353 33.97 -5.09 7.47
C VAL A 353 35.45 -4.82 7.25
N GLU A 354 36.01 -5.24 6.12
CA GLU A 354 37.47 -5.31 5.97
C GLU A 354 38.09 -4.16 5.17
N ARG A 355 37.33 -3.14 4.78
CA ARG A 355 37.89 -1.99 4.03
C ARG A 355 37.54 -0.67 4.70
N PRO A 356 38.43 -0.07 5.52
CA PRO A 356 38.34 1.36 5.76
C PRO A 356 38.33 2.07 4.41
N ILE A 357 37.45 3.06 4.22
CA ILE A 357 37.56 3.97 3.07
C ILE A 357 38.80 4.82 3.32
N THR A 358 39.97 4.30 2.97
CA THR A 358 41.25 5.01 3.05
C THR A 358 41.46 5.96 1.88
N ASP A 359 40.72 5.77 0.79
CA ASP A 359 40.94 6.53 -0.44
C ASP A 359 39.79 7.52 -0.70
N TYR A 360 40.09 8.81 -0.50
CA TYR A 360 39.23 9.95 -0.83
C TYR A 360 38.75 9.88 -2.31
N ASN A 361 39.49 9.18 -3.18
CA ASN A 361 39.15 8.98 -4.59
C ASN A 361 38.02 7.96 -4.84
N GLN A 362 37.85 6.92 -4.03
CA GLN A 362 36.76 5.95 -4.21
C GLN A 362 35.40 6.54 -3.82
N LEU A 363 35.37 7.33 -2.74
CA LEU A 363 34.22 8.16 -2.39
C LEU A 363 33.89 9.14 -3.54
N HIS A 364 34.92 9.71 -4.18
CA HIS A 364 34.76 10.60 -5.35
C HIS A 364 34.32 9.88 -6.64
N LEU A 365 34.61 8.59 -6.81
CA LEU A 365 34.17 7.77 -7.96
C LEU A 365 32.70 7.36 -7.83
N PHE A 366 32.23 7.03 -6.63
CA PHE A 366 30.80 6.80 -6.37
C PHE A 366 30.01 8.13 -6.40
N LEU A 367 30.55 9.20 -5.79
CA LEU A 367 30.00 10.55 -5.91
C LEU A 367 30.15 11.15 -7.33
N ARG A 368 30.94 10.55 -8.23
CA ARG A 368 31.03 10.97 -9.65
C ARG A 368 29.75 10.67 -10.42
N MET A 369 28.96 9.67 -10.02
CA MET A 369 27.58 9.53 -10.52
C MET A 369 26.68 10.69 -10.05
N THR A 370 27.05 11.37 -8.95
CA THR A 370 26.40 12.59 -8.45
C THR A 370 27.14 13.88 -8.80
N LYS A 371 28.08 13.89 -9.75
CA LYS A 371 28.94 15.09 -10.01
C LYS A 371 28.18 16.33 -10.47
N ARG A 372 26.94 16.20 -10.96
CA ARG A 372 26.05 17.37 -11.15
C ARG A 372 25.72 18.08 -9.84
N VAL A 373 25.68 17.37 -8.70
CA VAL A 373 25.26 17.89 -7.39
C VAL A 373 26.34 18.73 -6.69
N ARG A 374 27.62 18.61 -7.04
CA ARG A 374 28.71 19.36 -6.35
C ARG A 374 28.90 20.77 -6.89
N THR A 375 28.79 20.94 -8.21
CA THR A 375 28.66 22.26 -8.86
C THR A 375 27.34 22.91 -8.44
N TYR A 376 26.26 22.11 -8.33
CA TYR A 376 24.98 22.57 -7.80
C TYR A 376 25.07 22.98 -6.33
N LYS A 377 25.76 22.24 -5.44
CA LYS A 377 25.94 22.59 -4.01
C LYS A 377 26.74 23.87 -3.80
N MET A 378 27.75 24.15 -4.63
CA MET A 378 28.52 25.39 -4.55
C MET A 378 27.74 26.58 -5.12
N TRP A 379 27.06 26.40 -6.26
CA TRP A 379 26.15 27.40 -6.82
C TRP A 379 24.96 27.70 -5.89
N ILE A 380 24.38 26.68 -5.27
CA ILE A 380 23.31 26.77 -4.26
C ILE A 380 23.77 27.60 -3.05
N ARG A 381 25.02 27.39 -2.63
CA ARG A 381 25.59 28.10 -1.48
C ARG A 381 25.93 29.56 -1.80
N GLN A 382 26.17 29.90 -3.06
CA GLN A 382 26.52 31.25 -3.53
C GLN A 382 25.31 32.06 -4.01
N HIS A 383 24.22 31.42 -4.42
CA HIS A 383 23.00 32.09 -4.91
C HIS A 383 21.73 31.65 -4.15
N PRO A 384 21.67 31.81 -2.82
CA PRO A 384 20.48 31.44 -2.04
C PRO A 384 19.22 32.17 -2.55
N ARG A 385 19.36 33.43 -3.00
CA ARG A 385 18.26 34.22 -3.58
C ARG A 385 17.70 33.64 -4.88
N VAL A 386 18.51 32.94 -5.68
CA VAL A 386 18.04 32.27 -6.91
C VAL A 386 17.31 30.98 -6.57
N ILE A 387 17.76 30.21 -5.56
CA ILE A 387 17.02 29.02 -5.09
C ILE A 387 15.71 29.43 -4.44
N TYR A 388 15.74 30.38 -3.51
CA TYR A 388 14.52 30.90 -2.90
C TYR A 388 13.63 31.50 -3.98
N GLY A 389 14.18 32.24 -4.95
CA GLY A 389 13.45 32.75 -6.10
C GLY A 389 12.83 31.66 -6.97
N THR A 390 13.56 30.59 -7.30
CA THR A 390 13.06 29.46 -8.12
C THR A 390 12.10 28.56 -7.35
N PHE A 391 12.29 28.35 -6.04
CA PHE A 391 11.35 27.63 -5.19
C PHE A 391 10.10 28.47 -4.96
N THR A 392 10.22 29.78 -4.80
CA THR A 392 9.06 30.69 -4.68
C THR A 392 8.34 30.78 -6.02
N LEU A 393 9.04 30.87 -7.14
CA LEU A 393 8.45 30.85 -8.49
C LEU A 393 7.80 29.49 -8.79
N PHE A 394 8.42 28.38 -8.40
CA PHE A 394 7.89 27.01 -8.58
C PHE A 394 6.70 26.73 -7.64
N SER A 395 6.74 27.19 -6.39
CA SER A 395 5.62 27.12 -5.44
C SER A 395 4.48 28.06 -5.82
N VAL A 396 4.77 29.23 -6.37
CA VAL A 396 3.77 30.16 -6.94
C VAL A 396 3.21 29.61 -8.24
N LEU A 397 4.02 28.98 -9.10
CA LEU A 397 3.55 28.23 -10.27
C LEU A 397 2.72 27.01 -9.87
N LEU A 398 3.07 26.28 -8.81
CA LEU A 398 2.30 25.16 -8.27
C LEU A 398 0.98 25.63 -7.65
N LEU A 399 0.98 26.75 -6.92
CA LEU A 399 -0.22 27.39 -6.39
C LEU A 399 -1.12 27.91 -7.53
N PHE A 400 -0.53 28.53 -8.57
CA PHE A 400 -1.23 28.97 -9.77
C PHE A 400 -1.74 27.80 -10.60
N THR A 401 -1.02 26.69 -10.74
CA THR A 401 -1.53 25.49 -11.41
C THR A 401 -2.64 24.86 -10.58
N SER A 402 -2.56 24.78 -9.24
CA SER A 402 -3.70 24.31 -8.44
C SER A 402 -4.93 25.24 -8.50
N TYR A 403 -4.76 26.55 -8.70
CA TYR A 403 -5.87 27.51 -8.87
C TYR A 403 -6.44 27.58 -10.30
N THR A 404 -5.65 27.23 -11.33
CA THR A 404 -6.06 27.29 -12.74
C THR A 404 -6.40 25.93 -13.34
N VAL A 405 -5.89 24.82 -12.80
CA VAL A 405 -6.15 23.46 -13.28
C VAL A 405 -7.46 22.90 -12.70
N ALA A 406 -7.88 23.29 -11.49
CA ALA A 406 -9.18 22.90 -10.95
C ALA A 406 -10.36 23.46 -11.78
N PRO A 407 -10.33 24.69 -12.31
CA PRO A 407 -11.33 25.15 -13.27
C PRO A 407 -11.05 24.75 -14.73
N ALA A 408 -9.79 24.56 -15.15
CA ALA A 408 -9.45 24.25 -16.55
C ALA A 408 -9.64 22.77 -16.92
N ILE A 409 -9.55 21.82 -15.98
CA ILE A 409 -9.98 20.42 -16.21
C ILE A 409 -11.52 20.32 -16.21
N ALA A 410 -12.20 21.18 -15.45
CA ALA A 410 -13.64 21.32 -15.50
C ALA A 410 -14.14 22.03 -16.78
N SER A 411 -13.33 22.85 -17.44
CA SER A 411 -13.74 23.65 -18.62
C SER A 411 -13.16 23.19 -19.97
N ASN A 412 -12.02 22.50 -20.01
CA ASN A 412 -11.48 21.93 -21.26
C ASN A 412 -11.71 20.41 -21.29
N GLY A 413 -12.88 20.06 -21.85
CA GLY A 413 -13.46 18.74 -21.86
C GLY A 413 -12.50 17.58 -22.15
N ILE A 414 -12.51 16.62 -21.24
CA ILE A 414 -12.22 15.22 -21.54
C ILE A 414 -13.09 14.85 -22.74
N THR A 415 -12.45 14.71 -23.89
CA THR A 415 -13.14 14.48 -25.15
C THR A 415 -13.90 13.17 -25.02
N ILE A 416 -15.20 13.21 -25.36
CA ILE A 416 -16.20 12.12 -25.36
C ILE A 416 -15.67 10.77 -25.92
N LYS A 417 -14.55 10.77 -26.65
CA LYS A 417 -13.84 9.60 -27.17
C LYS A 417 -13.20 8.67 -26.12
N SER A 418 -12.71 9.16 -24.97
CA SER A 418 -12.11 8.27 -23.94
C SER A 418 -13.20 7.49 -23.17
N ILE A 419 -14.35 8.13 -22.96
CA ILE A 419 -15.58 7.50 -22.44
C ILE A 419 -16.10 6.46 -23.46
N GLN A 420 -16.11 6.78 -24.75
CA GLN A 420 -16.49 5.82 -25.80
C GLN A 420 -15.52 4.64 -25.96
N ALA A 421 -14.22 4.83 -25.70
CA ALA A 421 -13.23 3.75 -25.71
C ALA A 421 -13.34 2.84 -24.47
N TYR A 422 -13.73 3.40 -23.32
CA TYR A 422 -14.09 2.65 -22.11
C TYR A 422 -15.35 1.80 -22.35
N GLN A 423 -16.40 2.39 -22.95
CA GLN A 423 -17.65 1.74 -23.34
C GLN A 423 -17.47 0.56 -24.30
N LYS A 424 -16.43 0.59 -25.15
CA LYS A 424 -16.20 -0.45 -26.16
C LYS A 424 -15.55 -1.72 -25.59
N SER A 425 -15.03 -1.69 -24.36
CA SER A 425 -14.25 -2.80 -23.79
C SER A 425 -14.98 -3.65 -22.75
N ARG A 426 -16.15 -3.21 -22.27
CA ARG A 426 -17.08 -4.07 -21.51
C ARG A 426 -18.10 -4.65 -22.47
N GLN A 427 -18.30 -5.96 -22.41
CA GLN A 427 -19.27 -6.69 -23.23
C GLN A 427 -20.58 -5.93 -23.36
N SER A 428 -21.04 -5.71 -24.59
CA SER A 428 -22.32 -5.10 -24.91
C SER A 428 -23.46 -6.02 -24.46
N PHE A 429 -23.79 -6.00 -23.17
CA PHE A 429 -25.02 -6.61 -22.70
C PHE A 429 -26.19 -5.82 -23.29
N SER A 430 -27.01 -6.49 -24.09
CA SER A 430 -28.32 -5.95 -24.47
C SER A 430 -29.10 -5.58 -23.21
N THR A 431 -29.75 -4.42 -23.20
CA THR A 431 -30.59 -3.93 -22.10
C THR A 431 -31.67 -4.94 -21.70
N LYS A 432 -32.14 -5.73 -22.67
CA LYS A 432 -33.06 -6.85 -22.45
C LYS A 432 -32.47 -7.94 -21.55
N ASN A 433 -31.22 -8.37 -21.81
CA ASN A 433 -30.55 -9.40 -21.02
C ASN A 433 -30.23 -8.95 -19.59
N LEU A 434 -29.89 -7.67 -19.38
CA LEU A 434 -29.64 -7.13 -18.02
C LEU A 434 -30.93 -7.07 -17.21
N THR A 435 -32.01 -6.59 -17.82
CA THR A 435 -33.31 -6.49 -17.15
C THR A 435 -33.82 -7.87 -16.77
N GLU A 436 -33.78 -8.86 -17.68
CA GLU A 436 -34.21 -10.23 -17.38
C GLU A 436 -33.36 -10.92 -16.30
N ARG A 437 -32.08 -10.54 -16.16
CA ARG A 437 -31.16 -11.11 -15.18
C ARG A 437 -31.40 -10.60 -13.76
N PHE A 438 -31.60 -9.29 -13.59
CA PHE A 438 -31.62 -8.64 -12.27
C PHE A 438 -32.99 -8.09 -11.86
N MET A 439 -33.98 -8.13 -12.76
CA MET A 439 -35.28 -7.51 -12.54
C MET A 439 -36.44 -8.42 -12.96
N ARG A 440 -37.45 -8.56 -12.08
CA ARG A 440 -38.74 -9.18 -12.41
C ARG A 440 -39.84 -8.14 -12.31
N ILE A 441 -40.68 -8.05 -13.35
CA ILE A 441 -41.66 -6.97 -13.50
C ILE A 441 -43.08 -7.54 -13.45
N ASN A 442 -43.92 -7.00 -12.58
CA ASN A 442 -45.36 -7.25 -12.55
C ASN A 442 -46.11 -5.97 -12.96
N THR A 443 -46.44 -5.89 -14.25
CA THR A 443 -47.13 -4.72 -14.83
C THR A 443 -48.55 -4.55 -14.32
N LYS A 444 -49.28 -5.63 -13.99
CA LYS A 444 -50.66 -5.56 -13.50
C LYS A 444 -50.75 -4.85 -12.14
N ASN A 445 -49.74 -5.05 -11.29
CA ASN A 445 -49.72 -4.49 -9.94
C ASN A 445 -48.78 -3.29 -9.81
N HIS A 446 -48.23 -2.78 -10.92
CA HIS A 446 -47.18 -1.75 -10.93
C HIS A 446 -46.05 -2.01 -9.92
N ARG A 447 -45.55 -3.25 -9.90
CA ARG A 447 -44.55 -3.73 -8.94
C ARG A 447 -43.31 -4.28 -9.65
N VAL A 448 -42.13 -3.97 -9.14
CA VAL A 448 -40.85 -4.45 -9.67
C VAL A 448 -40.01 -5.06 -8.55
N TYR A 449 -39.46 -6.25 -8.81
CA TYR A 449 -38.51 -6.93 -7.94
C TYR A 449 -37.11 -6.78 -8.53
N PHE A 450 -36.19 -6.26 -7.75
CA PHE A 450 -34.82 -5.95 -8.16
C PHE A 450 -33.84 -6.68 -7.26
N GLN A 451 -32.93 -7.46 -7.85
CA GLN A 451 -31.81 -8.06 -7.13
C GLN A 451 -30.60 -7.14 -7.25
N LEU A 452 -29.96 -6.88 -6.11
CA LEU A 452 -28.79 -6.04 -5.98
C LEU A 452 -27.73 -6.78 -5.18
N THR A 453 -26.55 -6.99 -5.75
CA THR A 453 -25.46 -7.69 -5.07
C THR A 453 -24.25 -6.77 -4.93
N ALA A 454 -23.80 -6.47 -3.72
CA ALA A 454 -22.48 -5.87 -3.53
C ALA A 454 -21.44 -6.96 -3.81
N THR A 455 -20.57 -6.76 -4.80
CA THR A 455 -19.50 -7.72 -5.12
C THR A 455 -18.15 -7.03 -5.19
N THR A 456 -17.11 -7.85 -5.15
CA THR A 456 -15.75 -7.42 -5.46
C THR A 456 -15.39 -7.97 -6.83
N THR A 457 -14.89 -7.14 -7.74
CA THR A 457 -14.34 -7.64 -9.02
C THR A 457 -13.15 -8.58 -8.74
N PRO A 458 -12.74 -9.44 -9.69
CA PRO A 458 -11.51 -10.25 -9.52
C PRO A 458 -10.23 -9.44 -9.26
N LEU A 459 -10.32 -8.11 -9.32
CA LEU A 459 -9.23 -7.18 -9.11
C LEU A 459 -9.43 -6.32 -7.85
N GLY A 460 -10.49 -6.55 -7.06
CA GLY A 460 -10.67 -5.88 -5.77
C GLY A 460 -11.58 -4.65 -5.77
N ASP A 461 -12.21 -4.27 -6.89
CA ASP A 461 -13.11 -3.10 -6.89
C ASP A 461 -14.46 -3.43 -6.30
N VAL A 462 -15.03 -2.46 -5.59
CA VAL A 462 -16.39 -2.54 -5.10
C VAL A 462 -17.38 -2.21 -6.20
N ASP A 463 -18.42 -3.03 -6.35
CA ASP A 463 -19.47 -2.82 -7.33
C ASP A 463 -20.83 -3.34 -6.89
N PHE A 464 -21.87 -2.88 -7.59
CA PHE A 464 -23.17 -3.52 -7.56
C PHE A 464 -23.40 -4.32 -8.85
N ASP A 465 -23.59 -5.63 -8.72
CA ASP A 465 -23.85 -6.58 -9.80
C ASP A 465 -22.84 -6.54 -10.97
N GLY A 466 -21.57 -6.23 -10.69
CA GLY A 466 -20.49 -6.08 -11.67
C GLY A 466 -20.31 -4.64 -12.20
N PHE A 467 -21.05 -3.68 -11.66
CA PHE A 467 -21.05 -2.28 -12.11
C PHE A 467 -20.81 -1.31 -10.94
N ALA A 468 -19.73 -0.54 -11.05
CA ALA A 468 -19.38 0.50 -10.09
C ALA A 468 -19.84 1.88 -10.59
N ASN A 469 -19.68 2.91 -9.77
CA ASN A 469 -19.72 4.33 -10.17
C ASN A 469 -20.98 4.77 -10.94
N GLY A 470 -22.14 4.18 -10.64
CA GLY A 470 -23.40 4.53 -11.31
C GLY A 470 -23.52 4.02 -12.74
N TYR A 471 -22.62 3.16 -13.20
CA TYR A 471 -22.67 2.58 -14.54
C TYR A 471 -23.88 1.65 -14.71
N LEU A 472 -24.33 1.00 -13.64
CA LEU A 472 -25.65 0.38 -13.58
C LEU A 472 -26.70 1.45 -13.36
N GLN A 473 -27.65 1.55 -14.28
CA GLN A 473 -28.78 2.46 -14.18
C GLN A 473 -30.09 1.69 -14.16
N VAL A 474 -30.80 1.78 -13.05
CA VAL A 474 -32.15 1.27 -12.85
C VAL A 474 -33.14 2.39 -13.13
N VAL A 475 -34.12 2.17 -14.01
CA VAL A 475 -35.15 3.17 -14.34
C VAL A 475 -36.52 2.60 -13.99
N VAL A 476 -37.29 3.34 -13.18
CA VAL A 476 -38.61 2.94 -12.69
C VAL A 476 -39.63 4.05 -12.98
N PRO A 477 -40.87 3.75 -13.42
CA PRO A 477 -41.90 4.76 -13.58
C PRO A 477 -42.38 5.33 -12.24
N VAL A 478 -42.81 6.59 -12.24
CA VAL A 478 -43.45 7.20 -11.06
C VAL A 478 -44.68 6.37 -10.64
N GLY A 479 -44.83 6.14 -9.34
CA GLY A 479 -45.97 5.45 -8.73
C GLY A 479 -45.83 3.94 -8.63
N TRP A 480 -44.71 3.36 -9.07
CA TRP A 480 -44.45 1.92 -8.92
C TRP A 480 -43.93 1.56 -7.53
N ASN A 481 -44.29 0.35 -7.08
CA ASN A 481 -43.72 -0.25 -5.87
C ASN A 481 -42.46 -1.03 -6.23
N VAL A 482 -41.37 -0.79 -5.51
CA VAL A 482 -40.04 -1.34 -5.76
C VAL A 482 -39.64 -2.21 -4.59
N ASP A 483 -39.36 -3.47 -4.87
CA ASP A 483 -38.88 -4.47 -3.91
C ASP A 483 -37.44 -4.82 -4.24
N VAL A 484 -36.54 -4.54 -3.31
CA VAL A 484 -35.10 -4.78 -3.49
C VAL A 484 -34.67 -5.92 -2.60
N THR A 485 -34.03 -6.93 -3.20
CA THR A 485 -33.29 -7.98 -2.49
C THR A 485 -31.80 -7.65 -2.60
N PHE A 486 -31.23 -7.22 -1.48
CA PHE A 486 -29.81 -6.88 -1.36
C PHE A 486 -29.03 -8.08 -0.82
N LYS A 487 -27.91 -8.42 -1.46
CA LYS A 487 -26.94 -9.42 -0.98
C LYS A 487 -25.55 -8.82 -0.91
N ASN A 488 -24.83 -9.09 0.16
CA ASN A 488 -23.43 -8.70 0.27
C ASN A 488 -22.52 -9.91 -0.01
N ASN A 489 -21.78 -9.91 -1.11
CA ASN A 489 -20.81 -10.97 -1.45
C ASN A 489 -19.35 -10.53 -1.21
N GLN A 490 -19.11 -9.34 -0.69
CA GLN A 490 -17.75 -8.87 -0.45
C GLN A 490 -17.15 -9.54 0.77
N SER A 491 -15.87 -9.88 0.66
CA SER A 491 -15.12 -10.49 1.75
C SER A 491 -14.87 -9.46 2.83
N LEU A 492 -15.25 -9.75 4.08
CA LEU A 492 -14.93 -8.96 5.28
C LEU A 492 -15.58 -7.58 5.40
N VAL A 493 -16.06 -6.97 4.30
CA VAL A 493 -16.70 -5.66 4.35
C VAL A 493 -18.21 -5.80 4.56
N ILE A 494 -18.74 -5.06 5.52
CA ILE A 494 -20.18 -4.96 5.78
C ILE A 494 -20.79 -3.95 4.81
N ASN A 495 -21.96 -4.23 4.27
CA ASN A 495 -22.61 -3.34 3.32
C ASN A 495 -24.07 -3.15 3.58
N SER A 496 -24.62 -2.08 3.05
CA SER A 496 -26.05 -1.83 3.02
C SER A 496 -26.48 -1.36 1.64
N ALA A 497 -27.78 -1.15 1.47
CA ALA A 497 -28.30 -0.47 0.30
C ALA A 497 -29.32 0.58 0.75
N MET A 498 -29.14 1.81 0.27
CA MET A 498 -30.03 2.95 0.51
C MET A 498 -30.23 3.73 -0.79
N ILE A 499 -31.47 4.14 -1.05
CA ILE A 499 -31.77 5.06 -2.15
C ILE A 499 -31.65 6.49 -1.65
N VAL A 500 -30.76 7.28 -2.26
CA VAL A 500 -30.45 8.66 -1.86
C VAL A 500 -30.60 9.62 -3.05
N PRO A 501 -30.82 10.92 -2.83
CA PRO A 501 -30.72 11.90 -3.91
C PRO A 501 -29.35 11.85 -4.59
N LEU A 502 -29.29 11.92 -5.93
CA LEU A 502 -28.03 11.74 -6.66
C LEU A 502 -26.95 12.78 -6.30
N HIS A 503 -27.34 13.96 -5.81
CA HIS A 503 -26.40 14.99 -5.37
C HIS A 503 -25.83 14.76 -3.97
N GLU A 504 -26.39 13.81 -3.20
CA GLU A 504 -25.95 13.45 -1.85
C GLU A 504 -25.04 12.22 -1.84
N ILE A 505 -24.54 11.74 -2.99
CA ILE A 505 -23.73 10.52 -3.07
C ILE A 505 -22.33 10.61 -2.43
N GLN A 506 -21.91 11.81 -2.01
CA GLN A 506 -20.59 12.05 -1.38
C GLN A 506 -20.78 12.47 0.08
N GLY A 507 -19.95 11.93 0.99
CA GLY A 507 -19.83 12.45 2.36
C GLY A 507 -20.45 11.61 3.49
N GLY A 508 -20.89 10.37 3.23
CA GLY A 508 -21.15 9.32 4.23
C GLY A 508 -22.38 9.49 5.13
N ALA A 509 -22.94 10.69 5.28
CA ALA A 509 -24.19 10.93 6.00
C ALA A 509 -25.37 11.01 5.02
N PHE A 510 -26.00 9.87 4.77
CA PHE A 510 -27.06 9.76 3.76
C PHE A 510 -28.46 9.92 4.33
N THR A 511 -29.31 10.63 3.59
CA THR A 511 -30.75 10.71 3.86
C THR A 511 -31.53 9.88 2.84
N PRO A 512 -32.42 8.96 3.26
CA PRO A 512 -33.17 8.16 2.31
C PRO A 512 -34.14 9.02 1.49
N ALA A 513 -34.09 8.88 0.17
CA ALA A 513 -34.91 9.64 -0.76
C ALA A 513 -36.41 9.32 -0.66
N PHE A 514 -36.74 8.08 -0.27
CA PHE A 514 -38.11 7.61 -0.07
C PHE A 514 -38.23 6.91 1.28
N LYS A 515 -39.45 6.93 1.83
CA LYS A 515 -39.77 6.18 3.05
C LYS A 515 -39.48 4.69 2.84
N ASN A 516 -38.73 4.09 3.76
CA ASN A 516 -38.32 2.68 3.76
C ASN A 516 -37.42 2.24 2.59
N ALA A 517 -36.82 3.18 1.85
CA ALA A 517 -35.92 2.86 0.73
C ALA A 517 -34.49 2.54 1.20
N TYR A 518 -34.36 1.64 2.17
CA TYR A 518 -33.09 1.24 2.74
C TYR A 518 -33.19 -0.15 3.38
N THR A 519 -32.08 -0.90 3.41
CA THR A 519 -31.94 -2.13 4.21
C THR A 519 -32.02 -1.81 5.71
N PRO A 520 -32.54 -2.71 6.58
CA PRO A 520 -32.55 -2.50 8.02
C PRO A 520 -31.17 -2.11 8.54
N HIS A 521 -31.14 -1.14 9.47
CA HIS A 521 -29.91 -0.58 10.04
C HIS A 521 -28.85 -0.20 8.98
N PRO A 522 -29.15 0.76 8.08
CA PRO A 522 -28.32 1.01 6.90
C PRO A 522 -26.91 1.52 7.20
N THR A 523 -26.68 2.11 8.38
CA THR A 523 -25.35 2.53 8.86
C THR A 523 -24.55 1.40 9.51
N ILE A 524 -25.20 0.29 9.86
CA ILE A 524 -24.56 -0.92 10.39
C ILE A 524 -24.30 -1.92 9.25
N GLY A 525 -25.27 -2.06 8.33
CA GLY A 525 -25.17 -2.99 7.21
C GLY A 525 -25.34 -4.46 7.59
N ILE A 526 -25.06 -5.32 6.62
CA ILE A 526 -25.11 -6.78 6.74
C ILE A 526 -23.74 -7.37 6.35
N GLY A 527 -23.42 -8.53 6.94
CA GLY A 527 -22.14 -9.22 6.77
C GLY A 527 -22.00 -9.96 5.43
N THR A 528 -20.84 -10.58 5.23
CA THR A 528 -20.53 -11.37 4.04
C THR A 528 -21.52 -12.54 3.87
N ASN A 529 -22.00 -12.71 2.65
CA ASN A 529 -23.01 -13.68 2.20
C ASN A 529 -24.40 -13.53 2.84
N GLU A 530 -24.66 -12.47 3.60
CA GLU A 530 -25.98 -12.18 4.13
C GLU A 530 -26.90 -11.53 3.07
N VAL A 531 -28.20 -11.69 3.27
CA VAL A 531 -29.26 -11.17 2.39
C VAL A 531 -30.24 -10.35 3.21
N SER A 532 -30.63 -9.20 2.68
CA SER A 532 -31.63 -8.31 3.26
C SER A 532 -32.59 -7.81 2.20
N THR A 533 -33.83 -7.49 2.58
CA THR A 533 -34.85 -6.98 1.66
C THR A 533 -35.46 -5.68 2.17
N PHE A 534 -35.81 -4.78 1.25
CA PHE A 534 -36.58 -3.58 1.57
C PHE A 534 -37.52 -3.20 0.43
N GLN A 535 -38.56 -2.43 0.75
CA GLN A 535 -39.58 -2.03 -0.23
C GLN A 535 -39.96 -0.56 -0.06
N PHE A 536 -40.20 0.12 -1.16
CA PHE A 536 -40.63 1.52 -1.18
C PHE A 536 -41.44 1.85 -2.42
N MET A 537 -42.17 2.98 -2.36
CA MET A 537 -42.92 3.51 -3.49
C MET A 537 -42.13 4.62 -4.17
N ALA A 538 -41.88 4.49 -5.47
CA ALA A 538 -41.21 5.49 -6.30
C ALA A 538 -42.17 6.63 -6.68
N ASN A 539 -42.66 7.39 -5.70
CA ASN A 539 -43.74 8.37 -5.87
C ASN A 539 -43.30 9.78 -6.33
N ARG A 540 -41.99 10.01 -6.46
CA ARG A 540 -41.42 11.32 -6.84
C ARG A 540 -40.40 11.14 -7.97
N ALA A 541 -40.70 11.72 -9.13
CA ALA A 541 -39.76 11.76 -10.26
C ALA A 541 -38.46 12.45 -9.87
N GLY A 542 -37.33 11.96 -10.37
CA GLY A 542 -36.02 12.51 -10.03
C GLY A 542 -34.86 11.58 -10.34
N LEU A 543 -33.66 12.10 -10.07
CA LEU A 543 -32.41 11.38 -10.18
C LEU A 543 -31.92 11.00 -8.78
N TYR A 544 -31.68 9.71 -8.58
CA TYR A 544 -31.27 9.13 -7.31
C TYR A 544 -30.07 8.19 -7.54
N ALA A 545 -29.51 7.73 -6.44
CA ALA A 545 -28.47 6.72 -6.42
C ALA A 545 -28.81 5.64 -5.39
N ILE A 546 -28.30 4.45 -5.62
CA ILE A 546 -28.24 3.36 -4.65
C ILE A 546 -26.84 3.35 -4.09
N VAL A 547 -26.69 3.50 -2.78
CA VAL A 547 -25.40 3.60 -2.07
C VAL A 547 -25.33 2.59 -0.93
N SER A 548 -24.12 2.23 -0.51
CA SER A 548 -23.91 1.65 0.82
C SER A 548 -23.85 2.81 1.82
N ALA A 549 -24.77 2.79 2.80
CA ALA A 549 -24.85 3.82 3.83
C ALA A 549 -24.02 3.49 5.07
N VAL A 550 -23.22 2.42 5.02
CA VAL A 550 -22.18 2.15 6.01
C VAL A 550 -21.14 3.27 5.91
N PRO A 551 -20.71 3.89 7.03
CA PRO A 551 -19.74 4.99 7.02
C PRO A 551 -18.29 4.47 6.87
N ASP A 552 -18.07 3.60 5.88
CA ASP A 552 -16.81 2.90 5.60
C ASP A 552 -16.13 3.34 4.29
N GLY A 553 -16.60 4.46 3.72
CA GLY A 553 -16.05 5.04 2.49
C GLY A 553 -16.27 4.23 1.21
N GLN A 554 -17.01 3.12 1.24
CA GLN A 554 -17.15 2.28 0.05
C GLN A 554 -17.91 2.95 -1.10
N THR A 555 -18.92 3.75 -0.79
CA THR A 555 -19.61 4.55 -1.81
C THR A 555 -18.67 5.56 -2.47
N ASP A 556 -17.75 6.18 -1.70
CA ASP A 556 -16.72 7.06 -2.25
C ASP A 556 -15.69 6.29 -3.10
N SER A 557 -15.50 4.99 -2.81
CA SER A 557 -14.69 4.04 -3.58
C SER A 557 -15.40 3.44 -4.81
N GLY A 558 -16.66 3.84 -5.05
CA GLY A 558 -17.41 3.50 -6.27
C GLY A 558 -18.54 2.49 -6.07
N LEU A 559 -18.84 2.04 -4.84
CA LEU A 559 -19.98 1.18 -4.54
C LEU A 559 -21.29 1.96 -4.57
N TRP A 560 -21.72 2.31 -5.78
CA TRP A 560 -23.02 2.92 -6.01
C TRP A 560 -23.56 2.67 -7.43
N ALA A 561 -24.89 2.62 -7.55
CA ALA A 561 -25.61 2.47 -8.81
C ALA A 561 -26.58 3.65 -9.02
N ARG A 562 -26.94 3.96 -10.25
CA ARG A 562 -27.90 5.04 -10.56
C ARG A 562 -29.33 4.52 -10.50
N PHE A 563 -30.23 5.31 -9.91
CA PHE A 563 -31.65 4.99 -9.81
C PHE A 563 -32.50 6.19 -10.28
N ASP A 564 -33.20 6.06 -11.41
CA ASP A 564 -33.98 7.15 -11.98
C ASP A 564 -35.48 6.84 -11.89
N VAL A 565 -36.24 7.79 -11.35
CA VAL A 565 -37.71 7.72 -11.35
C VAL A 565 -38.24 8.62 -12.47
N SER A 566 -38.86 8.03 -13.49
CA SER A 566 -39.20 8.68 -14.75
C SER A 566 -40.71 8.84 -14.94
N THR A 567 -41.15 10.00 -15.41
CA THR A 567 -42.53 10.24 -15.87
C THR A 567 -42.78 9.78 -17.31
N ARG A 568 -41.71 9.50 -18.07
CA ARG A 568 -41.77 9.15 -19.49
C ARG A 568 -41.78 7.64 -19.74
N THR A 569 -41.29 6.88 -18.78
CA THR A 569 -41.16 5.43 -18.87
C THR A 569 -42.46 4.77 -18.43
N LYS A 570 -42.94 3.75 -19.16
CA LYS A 570 -44.14 2.98 -18.79
C LYS A 570 -43.83 1.65 -18.11
N ILE A 571 -42.64 1.10 -18.35
CA ILE A 571 -42.21 -0.22 -17.85
C ILE A 571 -40.78 -0.07 -17.28
N PRO A 572 -40.49 -0.56 -16.07
CA PRO A 572 -39.14 -0.55 -15.51
C PRO A 572 -38.11 -1.25 -16.41
N TYR A 573 -36.87 -0.79 -16.38
CA TYR A 573 -35.77 -1.44 -17.10
C TYR A 573 -34.41 -1.13 -16.47
N ILE A 574 -33.40 -1.92 -16.82
CA ILE A 574 -32.01 -1.73 -16.43
C ILE A 574 -31.17 -1.48 -17.69
N VAL A 575 -30.25 -0.51 -17.59
CA VAL A 575 -29.21 -0.30 -18.60
C VAL A 575 -27.85 -0.20 -17.92
N ALA A 576 -26.83 -0.70 -18.60
CA ALA A 576 -25.44 -0.42 -18.27
C ALA A 576 -24.89 0.62 -19.25
N LYS A 577 -24.13 1.61 -18.76
CA LYS A 577 -23.58 2.69 -19.58
C LYS A 577 -22.12 2.53 -19.93
#